data_AF-A0A8G1M563-F1
#
_entry.id   AF-A0A8G1M563-F1
#
_cell.length_a   1.000
_cell.length_b   1.000
_cell.length_c   1.000
_cell.angle_alpha   90.00
_cell.angle_beta   90.00
_cell.angle_gamma   90.00
#
_symmetry.space_group_name_H-M   'P 1'
#
loop_
_entity.id
_entity.type
_entity.pdbx_description
1 polymer ?
#
loop_
_entity_poly.entity_id
_entity_poly.type
_entity_poly.pdbx_seq_one_letter_code
_entity_poly.pdbx_strand_id
1 'polypeptide(L)'
;MPTRLKKAASGEFVRMGIPAQGQHRRAMLDFSIRLVLDDQNLLNCWSLEGGNITEIKCREKHLDTLQRVLRRNLRNELTATKGYAEILANSIDDPTLLEHANKTIKGAEDLLNFSESARQLSQTVQSDDPALPL
;
A
#
# COMPACT_ATOMS: atom_id res chain seq x y z
N MET A 1 -8.10 23.60 -6.77
CA MET A 1 -7.19 24.56 -6.11
C MET A 1 -7.88 25.58 -5.19
N PRO A 2 -8.96 26.31 -5.56
CA PRO A 2 -9.47 27.41 -4.72
C PRO A 2 -10.10 26.96 -3.39
N THR A 3 -10.62 25.74 -3.30
CA THR A 3 -11.29 25.23 -2.09
C THR A 3 -10.33 24.96 -0.93
N ARG A 4 -9.06 24.64 -1.20
CA ARG A 4 -8.08 24.29 -0.16
C ARG A 4 -7.42 25.52 0.46
N LEU A 5 -7.16 26.57 -0.33
CA LEU A 5 -6.74 27.86 0.22
C LEU A 5 -7.79 28.46 1.15
N LYS A 6 -9.08 28.31 0.82
CA LYS A 6 -10.18 28.76 1.69
C LYS A 6 -10.24 28.00 3.02
N LYS A 7 -9.93 26.69 3.01
CA LYS A 7 -9.83 25.85 4.22
C LYS A 7 -8.63 26.25 5.10
N ALA A 8 -7.46 26.45 4.49
CA ALA A 8 -6.30 26.96 5.23
C ALA A 8 -6.55 28.35 5.83
N ALA A 9 -7.21 29.22 5.06
CA ALA A 9 -7.59 30.57 5.51
C ALA A 9 -8.67 30.57 6.61
N SER A 10 -9.43 29.48 6.78
CA SER A 10 -10.34 29.30 7.91
C SER A 10 -9.67 28.67 9.15
N GLY A 11 -8.34 28.52 9.13
CA GLY A 11 -7.56 27.90 10.21
C GLY A 11 -7.52 26.37 10.15
N GLU A 12 -8.10 25.73 9.13
CA GLU A 12 -8.06 24.28 8.96
C GLU A 12 -6.66 23.86 8.50
N PHE A 13 -6.10 22.82 9.12
CA PHE A 13 -4.80 22.28 8.71
C PHE A 13 -4.89 21.63 7.33
N VAL A 14 -4.08 22.09 6.38
CA VAL A 14 -4.02 21.52 5.03
C VAL A 14 -2.64 20.94 4.77
N ARG A 15 -2.59 19.60 4.62
CA ARG A 15 -1.40 18.85 4.20
C ARG A 15 -1.57 18.32 2.78
N MET A 16 -0.53 18.42 1.95
CA MET A 16 -0.55 17.89 0.59
C MET A 16 0.82 17.50 0.05
N GLY A 17 0.88 16.31 -0.53
CA GLY A 17 1.97 15.89 -1.40
C GLY A 17 1.85 16.56 -2.76
N ILE A 18 2.94 17.16 -3.24
CA ILE A 18 3.02 17.77 -4.57
C ILE A 18 4.29 17.28 -5.26
N PRO A 19 4.20 16.77 -6.50
CA PRO A 19 5.39 16.54 -7.30
C PRO A 19 6.04 17.88 -7.64
N ALA A 20 7.31 18.03 -7.28
CA ALA A 20 8.13 19.18 -7.60
C ALA A 20 9.20 18.81 -8.62
N GLN A 21 9.32 19.60 -9.68
CA GLN A 21 10.38 19.47 -10.68
C GLN A 21 11.48 20.49 -10.37
N GLY A 22 12.62 20.01 -9.90
CA GLY A 22 13.85 20.79 -9.83
C GLY A 22 14.64 20.70 -11.14
N GLN A 23 15.69 21.51 -11.26
CA GLN A 23 16.55 21.58 -12.45
C GLN A 23 17.20 20.22 -12.81
N HIS A 24 17.44 19.37 -11.81
CA HIS A 24 18.13 18.09 -11.99
C HIS A 24 17.36 16.87 -11.47
N ARG A 25 16.22 17.04 -10.79
CA ARG A 25 15.47 15.92 -10.20
C ARG A 25 14.00 16.23 -10.00
N ARG A 26 13.16 15.20 -10.09
CA ARG A 26 11.80 15.19 -9.56
C ARG A 26 11.84 14.78 -8.09
N ALA A 27 11.05 15.45 -7.26
CA ALA A 27 10.87 15.11 -5.86
C ALA A 27 9.38 15.14 -5.50
N MET A 28 8.99 14.37 -4.51
CA MET A 28 7.70 14.48 -3.84
C MET A 28 7.88 15.34 -2.59
N LEU A 29 7.20 16.48 -2.55
CA LEU A 29 7.23 17.40 -1.41
C LEU A 29 5.93 17.29 -0.65
N ASP A 30 6.01 17.11 0.65
CA ASP A 30 4.89 17.20 1.57
C ASP A 30 4.80 18.63 2.09
N PHE A 31 3.75 19.34 1.68
CA PHE A 31 3.47 20.71 2.05
C PHE A 31 2.41 20.78 3.12
N SER A 32 2.72 21.51 4.19
CA SER A 32 1.78 21.90 5.24
C SER A 32 1.54 23.40 5.16
N ILE A 33 0.28 23.81 5.15
CA ILE A 33 -0.13 25.21 5.24
C ILE A 33 -0.90 25.40 6.53
N ARG A 34 -0.43 26.33 7.35
CA ARG A 34 -1.11 26.75 8.57
C ARG A 34 -1.18 28.27 8.65
N LEU A 35 -2.34 28.76 9.06
CA LEU A 35 -2.54 30.15 9.39
C LEU A 35 -1.99 30.46 10.79
N VAL A 36 -1.16 31.51 10.89
CA VAL A 36 -0.70 32.03 12.17
C VAL A 36 -1.44 33.33 12.43
N LEU A 37 -2.27 33.31 13.48
CA LEU A 37 -3.03 34.46 13.96
C LEU A 37 -2.22 35.14 15.07
N ASP A 38 -2.20 36.47 15.11
CA ASP A 38 -1.69 37.20 16.27
C ASP A 38 -2.75 37.33 17.37
N ASP A 39 -2.36 37.89 18.51
CA ASP A 39 -3.25 38.09 19.67
C ASP A 39 -4.45 39.02 19.38
N GLN A 40 -4.41 39.77 18.28
CA GLN A 40 -5.49 40.66 17.82
C GLN A 40 -6.33 40.02 16.72
N ASN A 41 -6.10 38.74 16.42
CA ASN A 41 -6.79 37.97 15.37
C ASN A 41 -6.64 38.59 13.97
N LEU A 42 -5.58 39.40 13.78
CA LEU A 42 -5.21 39.94 12.48
C LEU A 42 -4.33 38.91 11.75
N LEU A 43 -4.67 38.64 10.49
CA LEU A 43 -3.97 37.69 9.62
C LEU A 43 -2.55 38.18 9.33
N ASN A 44 -1.56 37.78 10.14
CA ASN A 44 -0.22 38.36 10.04
C ASN A 44 0.77 37.49 9.24
N CYS A 45 0.59 36.16 9.16
CA CYS A 45 1.47 35.33 8.31
C CYS A 45 0.90 33.96 7.95
N TRP A 46 1.28 33.44 6.78
CA TRP A 46 1.06 32.05 6.36
C TRP A 46 2.35 31.27 6.63
N SER A 47 2.31 30.23 7.46
CA SER A 47 3.44 29.29 7.54
C SER A 47 3.28 28.22 6.46
N LEU A 48 4.28 28.14 5.58
CA LEU A 48 4.43 27.05 4.60
C LEU A 48 5.65 26.23 4.99
N GLU A 49 5.42 24.97 5.32
CA GLU A 49 6.49 24.01 5.58
C GLU A 49 6.50 22.96 4.48
N GLY A 50 7.68 22.64 3.95
CA GLY A 50 7.86 21.67 2.87
C GLY A 50 8.93 20.63 3.23
N GLY A 51 8.53 19.36 3.33
CA GLY A 51 9.43 18.23 3.55
C GLY A 51 9.62 17.39 2.30
N ASN A 52 10.85 16.99 1.98
CA ASN A 52 11.08 16.04 0.88
C ASN A 52 10.79 14.61 1.36
N ILE A 53 9.74 13.99 0.80
CA ILE A 53 9.29 12.63 1.12
C ILE A 53 9.55 11.64 -0.01
N THR A 54 10.35 12.01 -1.01
CA THR A 54 10.59 11.20 -2.23
C THR A 54 11.10 9.81 -1.88
N GLU A 55 12.08 9.70 -0.99
CA GLU A 55 12.69 8.42 -0.63
C GLU A 55 11.70 7.51 0.10
N ILE A 56 10.93 8.07 1.04
CA ILE A 56 9.89 7.36 1.79
C ILE A 56 8.83 6.82 0.80
N LYS A 57 8.31 7.67 -0.09
CA LYS A 57 7.28 7.28 -1.06
C LYS A 57 7.81 6.29 -2.11
N CYS A 58 9.07 6.41 -2.53
CA CYS A 58 9.71 5.42 -3.39
C CYS A 58 9.84 4.06 -2.69
N ARG A 59 10.23 4.04 -1.41
CA ARG A 59 10.34 2.80 -0.63
C ARG A 59 8.97 2.14 -0.42
N GLU A 60 7.95 2.91 -0.08
CA GLU A 60 6.57 2.43 0.03
C GLU A 60 6.08 1.83 -1.29
N LYS A 61 6.28 2.54 -2.41
CA LYS A 61 5.87 2.05 -3.73
C LYS A 61 6.64 0.79 -4.15
N HIS A 62 7.93 0.73 -3.83
CA HIS A 62 8.73 -0.45 -4.09
C HIS A 62 8.25 -1.64 -3.27
N LEU A 63 7.95 -1.44 -1.98
CA LEU A 63 7.35 -2.47 -1.12
C LEU A 63 5.97 -2.91 -1.62
N ASP A 64 5.09 -2.00 -2.04
CA ASP A 64 3.78 -2.37 -2.60
C ASP A 64 3.92 -3.20 -3.89
N THR A 65 4.84 -2.78 -4.77
CA THR A 65 5.11 -3.50 -6.01
C THR A 65 5.66 -4.89 -5.72
N LEU A 66 6.64 -5.02 -4.83
CA LEU A 66 7.21 -6.30 -4.41
C LEU A 66 6.17 -7.20 -3.77
N GLN A 67 5.37 -6.68 -2.84
CA GLN A 67 4.31 -7.44 -2.19
C GLN A 67 3.27 -7.91 -3.21
N ARG A 68 2.89 -7.07 -4.17
CA ARG A 68 1.93 -7.44 -5.22
C ARG A 68 2.47 -8.53 -6.14
N VAL A 69 3.72 -8.40 -6.60
CA VAL A 69 4.37 -9.40 -7.46
C VAL A 69 4.56 -10.71 -6.71
N LEU A 70 5.09 -10.66 -5.48
CA LEU A 70 5.29 -11.85 -4.66
C LEU A 70 3.97 -12.58 -4.40
N ARG A 71 2.91 -11.86 -4.02
CA ARG A 71 1.57 -12.45 -3.80
C ARG A 71 1.00 -13.06 -5.08
N ARG A 72 1.12 -12.38 -6.22
CA ARG A 72 0.66 -12.93 -7.50
C ARG A 72 1.43 -14.21 -7.84
N ASN A 73 2.75 -14.21 -7.69
CA ASN A 73 3.58 -15.37 -7.97
C ASN A 73 3.23 -16.53 -7.04
N LEU A 74 3.13 -16.29 -5.73
CA LEU A 74 2.70 -17.31 -4.77
C LEU A 74 1.30 -17.83 -5.10
N ARG A 75 0.33 -16.95 -5.40
CA ARG A 75 -1.03 -17.37 -5.75
C ARG A 75 -1.04 -18.23 -7.02
N ASN A 76 -0.32 -17.81 -8.04
CA ASN A 76 -0.21 -18.55 -9.30
C ASN A 76 0.37 -19.94 -9.07
N GLU A 77 1.48 -20.02 -8.35
CA GLU A 77 2.20 -21.29 -8.17
C GLU A 77 1.45 -22.24 -7.25
N LEU A 78 0.80 -21.71 -6.21
CA LEU A 78 -0.06 -22.51 -5.33
C LEU A 78 -1.32 -22.97 -6.05
N THR A 79 -1.92 -22.14 -6.91
CA THR A 79 -3.08 -22.54 -7.73
C THR A 79 -2.69 -23.65 -8.71
N ALA A 80 -1.56 -23.52 -9.39
CA ALA A 80 -1.05 -24.55 -10.30
C ALA A 80 -0.70 -25.84 -9.55
N THR A 81 0.03 -25.73 -8.44
CA THR A 81 0.43 -26.88 -7.60
C THR A 81 -0.80 -27.62 -7.06
N LYS A 82 -1.80 -26.89 -6.57
CA LYS A 82 -3.09 -27.44 -6.14
C LYS A 82 -3.77 -28.18 -7.30
N GLY A 83 -3.91 -27.55 -8.46
CA GLY A 83 -4.55 -28.15 -9.62
C GLY A 83 -3.86 -29.43 -10.10
N TYR A 84 -2.53 -29.45 -10.14
CA TYR A 84 -1.78 -30.68 -10.46
C TYR A 84 -1.97 -31.77 -9.40
N ALA A 85 -2.00 -31.41 -8.11
CA ALA A 85 -2.24 -32.36 -7.03
C ALA A 85 -3.68 -32.93 -7.06
N GLU A 86 -4.68 -32.12 -7.43
CA GLU A 86 -6.06 -32.57 -7.65
C GLU A 86 -6.16 -33.55 -8.83
N ILE A 87 -5.49 -33.25 -9.95
CA ILE A 87 -5.42 -34.16 -11.10
C ILE A 87 -4.76 -35.49 -10.70
N LEU A 88 -3.65 -35.43 -9.96
CA LEU A 88 -2.96 -36.62 -9.45
C LEU A 88 -3.86 -37.44 -8.52
N ALA A 89 -4.50 -36.80 -7.55
CA ALA A 89 -5.39 -37.47 -6.59
C ALA A 89 -6.51 -38.25 -7.28
N ASN A 90 -7.06 -37.73 -8.39
CA ASN A 90 -8.11 -38.40 -9.16
C ASN A 90 -7.63 -39.65 -9.93
N SER A 91 -6.32 -39.88 -10.01
CA SER A 91 -5.71 -40.98 -10.79
C SER A 91 -4.93 -41.99 -9.94
N ILE A 92 -4.91 -41.82 -8.61
CA ILE A 92 -4.14 -42.65 -7.69
C ILE A 92 -5.07 -43.65 -6.98
N ASP A 93 -4.80 -44.93 -7.19
CA ASP A 93 -5.48 -46.02 -6.46
C ASP A 93 -4.79 -46.38 -5.14
N ASP A 94 -3.48 -46.09 -5.01
CA ASP A 94 -2.72 -46.35 -3.79
C ASP A 94 -3.17 -45.39 -2.66
N PRO A 95 -3.73 -45.89 -1.55
CA PRO A 95 -4.26 -45.03 -0.48
C PRO A 95 -3.20 -44.13 0.17
N THR A 96 -1.94 -44.56 0.21
CA THR A 96 -0.83 -43.81 0.81
C THR A 96 -0.43 -42.65 -0.11
N LEU A 97 -0.31 -42.91 -1.41
CA LEU A 97 -0.04 -41.86 -2.39
C LEU A 97 -1.21 -40.87 -2.51
N LEU A 98 -2.44 -41.34 -2.36
CA LEU A 98 -3.64 -40.50 -2.33
C LEU A 98 -3.63 -39.57 -1.10
N GLU A 99 -3.21 -40.08 0.06
CA GLU A 99 -3.04 -39.26 1.27
C GLU A 99 -1.98 -38.16 1.05
N HIS A 100 -0.87 -38.47 0.39
CA HIS A 100 0.15 -37.47 0.05
C HIS A 100 -0.38 -36.40 -0.91
N ALA A 101 -1.13 -36.77 -1.94
CA ALA A 101 -1.75 -35.82 -2.86
C ALA A 101 -2.72 -34.88 -2.11
N ASN A 102 -3.57 -35.44 -1.25
CA ASN A 102 -4.50 -34.67 -0.41
C ASN A 102 -3.79 -33.72 0.56
N LYS A 103 -2.66 -34.14 1.16
CA LYS A 103 -1.81 -33.26 1.98
C LYS A 103 -1.24 -32.10 1.18
N THR A 104 -0.82 -32.33 -0.06
CA THR A 104 -0.34 -31.27 -0.96
C THR A 104 -1.46 -30.28 -1.30
N ILE A 105 -2.65 -30.78 -1.65
CA ILE A 105 -3.83 -29.94 -1.93
C ILE A 105 -4.12 -29.04 -0.72
N LYS A 106 -4.24 -29.64 0.47
CA LYS A 106 -4.52 -28.92 1.72
C LYS A 106 -3.44 -27.88 2.03
N GLY A 107 -2.16 -28.25 1.89
CA GLY A 107 -1.06 -27.31 2.11
C GLY A 107 -1.09 -26.11 1.15
N ALA A 108 -1.45 -26.33 -0.12
CA ALA A 108 -1.61 -25.24 -1.08
C ALA A 108 -2.82 -24.33 -0.73
N GLU A 109 -3.93 -24.90 -0.27
CA GLU A 109 -5.09 -24.14 0.22
C GLU A 109 -4.77 -23.30 1.46
N ASP A 110 -4.11 -23.90 2.45
CA ASP A 110 -3.70 -23.23 3.69
C ASP A 110 -2.80 -22.02 3.38
N LEU A 111 -1.83 -22.19 2.47
CA LEU A 111 -0.94 -21.10 2.04
C LEU A 111 -1.66 -20.01 1.24
N LEU A 112 -2.64 -20.37 0.40
CA LEU A 112 -3.48 -19.40 -0.31
C LEU A 112 -4.28 -18.55 0.69
N ASN A 113 -4.94 -19.18 1.67
CA ASN A 113 -5.69 -18.51 2.73
C ASN A 113 -4.80 -17.61 3.59
N PHE A 114 -3.59 -18.07 3.92
CA PHE A 114 -2.61 -17.28 4.65
C PHE A 114 -2.20 -16.03 3.85
N SER A 115 -1.95 -16.18 2.53
CA SER A 115 -1.58 -15.07 1.66
C SER A 115 -2.67 -13.99 1.57
N GLU A 116 -3.94 -14.40 1.61
CA GLU A 116 -5.09 -13.50 1.63
C GLU A 116 -5.23 -12.79 2.99
N SER A 117 -5.07 -13.51 4.09
CA SER A 117 -5.06 -12.91 5.44
C SER A 117 -3.96 -11.86 5.60
N ALA A 118 -2.75 -12.16 5.10
CA ALA A 118 -1.64 -11.20 5.10
C ALA A 118 -1.94 -9.95 4.24
N ARG A 119 -2.72 -10.08 3.16
CA ARG A 119 -3.19 -8.94 2.35
C ARG A 119 -4.08 -8.02 3.17
N GLN A 120 -5.08 -8.59 3.85
CA GLN A 120 -6.03 -7.82 4.66
C GLN A 120 -5.29 -7.02 5.75
N LEU A 121 -4.35 -7.64 6.46
CA LEU A 121 -3.52 -6.97 7.47
C LEU A 121 -2.71 -5.80 6.88
N SER A 122 -2.09 -6.00 5.71
CA SER A 122 -1.29 -4.95 5.06
C SER A 122 -2.15 -3.75 4.61
N GLN A 123 -3.39 -4.00 4.20
CA GLN A 123 -4.33 -2.94 3.80
C GLN A 123 -4.78 -2.10 4.99
N THR A 124 -5.03 -2.73 6.14
CA THR A 124 -5.38 -2.01 7.37
C THR A 124 -4.25 -1.07 7.80
N VAL A 125 -2.99 -1.52 7.74
CA VAL A 125 -1.82 -0.71 8.12
C VAL A 125 -1.57 0.46 7.15
N GLN A 126 -1.81 0.28 5.84
CA GLN A 126 -1.67 1.37 4.86
C GLN A 126 -2.79 2.41 4.93
N SER A 127 -3.96 2.06 5.48
CA SER A 127 -5.13 2.95 5.51
C SER A 127 -5.02 4.07 6.56
N ASP A 128 -4.05 3.99 7.48
CA ASP A 128 -3.73 5.01 8.49
C ASP A 128 -2.78 6.12 7.98
N ASP A 129 -2.24 6.00 6.76
CA ASP A 129 -1.48 7.08 6.12
C ASP A 129 -2.45 7.91 5.26
N PRO A 130 -2.69 9.21 5.55
CA PRO A 130 -3.61 10.03 4.76
C PRO A 130 -3.14 10.08 3.30
N ALA A 131 -3.84 9.30 2.47
CA ALA A 131 -3.53 9.12 1.06
C ALA A 131 -3.44 10.47 0.35
N LEU A 132 -2.24 10.77 -0.15
CA LEU A 132 -2.00 11.88 -1.06
C LEU A 132 -2.10 11.32 -2.50
N PRO A 133 -3.08 11.78 -3.30
CA PRO A 133 -3.31 11.25 -4.63
C PRO A 133 -2.11 11.53 -5.54
N LEU A 134 -1.77 10.53 -6.36
CA LEU A 134 -0.80 10.61 -7.48
C LEU A 134 -1.34 11.44 -8.64
#